data_AF-A0A9E8TKS8-F1
#
_entry.id   AF-A0A9E8TKS8-F1
#
_cell.length_a   1.000
_cell.length_b   1.000
_cell.length_c   1.000
_cell.angle_alpha   90.00
_cell.angle_beta   90.00
_cell.angle_gamma   90.00
#
_symmetry.space_group_name_H-M   'P 1'
#
loop_
_entity.id
_entity.type
_entity.pdbx_description
1 polymer ?
#
loop_
_entity_poly.entity_id
_entity_poly.type
_entity_poly.pdbx_seq_one_letter_code
_entity_poly.pdbx_strand_id
1 'polypeptide(L)'
;MTTTDALGNAHDTTSGRFIAREYGRPAEVELRFSSEGSFLYPPERWESTDGDGGLRSYLDFWSRVEISDGVLGNVTTGYAELIRHEASLDSSQWTAHFNSAHYKVLNGGSETAVRRVLEQRDSEWEAHFAEWASQRHMRIRPNDVRAIARAGQLWYFSGSLPEEAQTVIWESTMRVNDSETTVGRVYTDYRLEELREYFQDPETTAAEKLEDLRLELRRMQQPVAE
;
A
#
# COMPACT_ATOMS: atom_id res chain seq x y z
N MET A 1 29.56 -6.78 -8.59
CA MET A 1 29.51 -6.35 -10.00
C MET A 1 28.05 -6.10 -10.30
N THR A 2 27.64 -4.84 -10.40
CA THR A 2 26.24 -4.43 -10.51
C THR A 2 25.81 -4.41 -11.97
N THR A 3 24.81 -5.21 -12.32
CA THR A 3 24.13 -5.15 -13.62
C THR A 3 22.79 -4.46 -13.44
N THR A 4 22.47 -3.57 -14.38
CA THR A 4 21.22 -2.80 -14.41
C THR A 4 20.31 -3.39 -15.48
N ASP A 5 19.09 -3.76 -15.13
CA ASP A 5 18.11 -4.26 -16.10
C ASP A 5 17.43 -3.11 -16.88
N ALA A 6 16.59 -3.46 -17.86
CA ALA A 6 15.87 -2.52 -18.70
C ALA A 6 14.86 -1.62 -17.93
N LEU A 7 14.65 -1.88 -16.65
CA LEU A 7 13.80 -1.09 -15.74
C LEU A 7 14.62 -0.25 -14.76
N GLY A 8 15.96 -0.23 -14.89
CA GLY A 8 16.84 0.55 -14.02
C GLY A 8 17.20 -0.14 -12.70
N ASN A 9 16.85 -1.41 -12.52
CA ASN A 9 17.09 -2.11 -11.26
C ASN A 9 18.54 -2.62 -11.19
N ALA A 10 19.28 -2.18 -10.17
CA ALA A 10 20.58 -2.73 -9.85
C ALA A 10 20.43 -3.92 -8.90
N HIS A 11 21.00 -5.07 -9.26
CA HIS A 11 21.08 -6.24 -8.39
C HIS A 11 22.51 -6.40 -7.85
N ASP A 12 22.66 -6.50 -6.52
CA ASP A 12 23.88 -6.99 -5.87
C ASP A 12 23.68 -8.45 -5.47
N THR A 13 24.32 -9.35 -6.21
CA THR A 13 24.21 -10.80 -6.01
C THR A 13 25.09 -11.34 -4.87
N THR A 14 25.75 -10.47 -4.09
CA THR A 14 26.87 -10.90 -3.24
C THR A 14 26.58 -10.86 -1.74
N SER A 15 25.59 -10.10 -1.27
CA SER A 15 25.50 -9.76 0.17
C SER A 15 24.33 -10.35 0.94
N GLY A 16 23.34 -11.01 0.31
CA GLY A 16 22.17 -11.55 1.02
C GLY A 16 21.41 -10.49 1.86
N ARG A 17 21.67 -9.21 1.58
CA ARG A 17 21.16 -8.06 2.32
C ARG A 17 20.05 -7.47 1.45
N PHE A 18 18.82 -7.52 1.95
CA PHE A 18 17.72 -6.76 1.37
C PHE A 18 18.09 -5.28 1.44
N ILE A 19 18.49 -4.70 0.30
CA ILE A 19 18.52 -3.26 0.15
C ILE A 19 17.06 -2.88 -0.05
N ALA A 20 16.43 -2.38 1.01
CA ALA A 20 15.19 -1.63 0.88
C ALA A 20 15.47 -0.56 -0.17
N ARG A 21 14.85 -0.69 -1.35
CA ARG A 21 14.94 0.32 -2.41
C ARG A 21 14.67 1.66 -1.73
N GLU A 22 15.54 2.64 -1.96
CA GLU A 22 15.26 4.05 -1.69
C GLU A 22 14.10 4.49 -2.59
N TYR A 23 12.90 3.98 -2.31
CA TYR A 23 11.68 4.49 -2.86
C TYR A 23 11.47 5.86 -2.24
N GLY A 24 11.27 6.84 -3.12
CA GLY A 24 11.14 8.24 -2.78
C GLY A 24 10.29 8.42 -1.53
N ARG A 25 10.77 9.30 -0.64
CA ARG A 25 9.96 9.80 0.47
C ARG A 25 8.54 10.05 -0.08
N PRO A 26 7.49 9.48 0.55
CA PRO A 26 6.13 9.79 0.13
C PRO A 26 6.00 11.31 0.09
N ALA A 27 5.25 11.83 -0.89
CA ALA A 27 4.88 13.25 -0.94
C ALA A 27 4.59 13.70 0.49
N GLU A 28 5.23 14.79 0.96
CA GLU A 28 5.08 15.26 2.35
C GLU A 28 3.60 15.46 2.65
N VAL A 29 2.99 14.44 3.24
CA VAL A 29 1.61 14.50 3.71
C VAL A 29 1.71 15.17 5.06
N GLU A 30 1.02 16.31 5.21
CA GLU A 30 0.79 16.91 6.52
C GLU A 30 0.14 15.87 7.42
N LEU A 31 0.91 15.36 8.39
CA LEU A 31 0.39 14.49 9.44
C LEU A 31 -0.58 15.34 10.26
N ARG A 32 -1.86 14.99 10.20
CA ARG A 32 -2.90 15.58 11.05
C ARG A 32 -2.98 14.74 12.32
N PHE A 33 -3.01 15.41 13.46
CA PHE A 33 -3.04 14.77 14.77
C PHE A 33 -4.31 15.19 15.53
N SER A 34 -4.80 14.32 16.39
CA SER A 34 -5.93 14.57 17.28
C SER A 34 -5.51 14.47 18.74
N SER A 35 -6.11 15.26 19.63
CA SER A 35 -5.80 15.19 21.07
C SER A 35 -6.17 13.84 21.71
N GLU A 36 -7.16 13.13 21.16
CA GLU A 36 -7.58 11.80 21.62
C GLU A 36 -7.02 10.66 20.73
N GLY A 37 -6.62 10.99 19.51
CA GLY A 37 -6.15 10.02 18.52
C GLY A 37 -7.28 9.23 17.87
N SER A 38 -7.19 9.01 16.56
CA SER A 38 -8.05 8.11 15.79
C SER A 38 -7.21 7.27 14.84
N PHE A 39 -7.82 6.29 14.18
CA PHE A 39 -7.11 5.45 13.21
C PHE A 39 -6.50 6.25 12.05
N LEU A 40 -7.12 7.37 11.68
CA LEU A 40 -6.61 8.25 10.61
C LEU A 40 -5.71 9.37 11.13
N TYR A 41 -5.89 9.78 12.39
CA TYR A 41 -5.24 10.93 12.99
C TYR A 41 -4.69 10.55 14.37
N PRO A 42 -3.48 9.98 14.46
CA PRO A 42 -2.91 9.55 15.73
C PRO A 42 -2.70 10.72 16.69
N PRO A 43 -2.45 10.44 17.99
CA PRO A 43 -2.08 11.48 18.93
C PRO A 43 -0.80 12.22 18.53
N GLU A 44 -0.73 13.52 18.85
CA GLU A 44 0.44 14.36 18.57
C GLU A 44 1.71 13.87 19.27
N ARG A 45 1.55 13.22 20.43
CA ARG A 45 2.66 12.78 21.26
C ARG A 45 2.38 11.38 21.80
N TRP A 46 3.39 10.53 21.68
CA TRP A 46 3.42 9.24 22.35
C TRP A 46 3.99 9.47 23.75
N GLU A 47 3.14 9.41 24.77
CA GLU A 47 3.56 9.64 26.15
C GLU A 47 4.71 8.69 26.55
N SER A 48 5.74 9.26 27.16
CA SER A 48 6.91 8.52 27.64
C SER A 48 7.42 9.17 28.92
N THR A 49 7.26 8.52 30.07
CA THR A 49 8.00 8.86 31.29
C THR A 49 9.39 8.24 31.33
N ASP A 50 9.65 7.15 30.59
CA ASP A 50 10.92 6.39 30.55
C ASP A 50 11.22 5.97 29.10
N GLY A 51 12.49 5.83 28.69
CA GLY A 51 12.93 5.73 27.27
C GLY A 51 12.24 4.73 26.33
N ASP A 52 11.52 3.72 26.85
CA ASP A 52 10.74 2.74 26.07
C ASP A 52 9.22 3.04 26.04
N GLY A 53 8.75 4.02 26.81
CA GLY A 53 7.33 4.32 27.02
C GLY A 53 6.61 4.75 25.74
N GLY A 54 7.30 5.48 24.86
CA GLY A 54 6.75 5.94 23.59
C GLY A 54 6.39 4.80 22.64
N LEU A 55 7.26 3.80 22.49
CA LEU A 55 6.99 2.64 21.63
C LEU A 55 5.84 1.78 22.16
N ARG A 56 5.79 1.57 23.49
CA ARG A 56 4.70 0.80 24.09
C ARG A 56 3.35 1.52 23.92
N SER A 57 3.32 2.83 24.16
CA SER A 57 2.13 3.66 23.95
C SER A 57 1.67 3.62 22.49
N TYR A 58 2.62 3.71 21.55
CA TYR A 58 2.37 3.59 20.11
C TYR A 58 1.70 2.26 19.74
N LEU A 59 2.31 1.14 20.14
CA LEU A 59 1.79 -0.19 19.83
C LEU A 59 0.43 -0.43 20.50
N ASP A 60 0.26 0.01 21.75
CA ASP A 60 -1.00 -0.14 22.47
C ASP A 60 -2.13 0.63 21.77
N PHE A 61 -1.88 1.88 21.36
CA PHE A 61 -2.82 2.68 20.59
C PHE A 61 -3.27 1.96 19.31
N TRP A 62 -2.34 1.59 18.44
CA TRP A 62 -2.69 0.95 17.17
C TRP A 62 -3.34 -0.43 17.34
N SER A 63 -3.04 -1.13 18.44
CA SER A 63 -3.68 -2.41 18.77
C SER A 63 -5.13 -2.27 19.26
N ARG A 64 -5.55 -1.07 19.69
CA ARG A 64 -6.88 -0.85 20.29
C ARG A 64 -7.76 0.07 19.46
N VAL A 65 -7.18 1.01 18.73
CA VAL A 65 -7.92 2.00 17.96
C VAL A 65 -8.93 1.30 17.03
N GLU A 66 -10.16 1.78 17.09
CA GLU A 66 -11.24 1.29 16.25
C GLU A 66 -11.02 1.73 14.81
N ILE A 67 -11.39 0.86 13.88
CA ILE A 67 -11.29 1.14 12.45
C ILE A 67 -12.70 1.10 11.91
N SER A 68 -13.16 2.22 11.35
CA SER A 68 -14.50 2.30 10.77
C SER A 68 -14.63 1.31 9.61
N ASP A 69 -15.83 0.73 9.45
CA ASP A 69 -16.11 -0.17 8.34
C ASP A 69 -15.96 0.53 6.98
N GLY A 70 -16.18 1.86 6.94
CA GLY A 70 -15.91 2.68 5.76
C GLY A 70 -14.45 2.63 5.33
N VAL A 71 -13.51 2.81 6.27
CA VAL A 71 -12.07 2.69 5.97
C VAL A 71 -11.70 1.27 5.54
N LEU A 72 -12.23 0.25 6.20
CA LEU A 72 -11.98 -1.15 5.80
C LEU A 72 -12.51 -1.45 4.38
N GLY A 73 -13.68 -0.90 4.04
CA GLY A 73 -14.27 -0.96 2.71
C GLY A 73 -13.42 -0.24 1.65
N ASN A 74 -12.90 0.94 1.97
CA ASN A 74 -12.02 1.70 1.09
C ASN A 74 -10.70 0.96 0.83
N VAL A 75 -10.04 0.43 1.87
CA VAL A 75 -8.80 -0.36 1.71
C VAL A 75 -9.04 -1.60 0.84
N THR A 76 -10.16 -2.31 1.06
CA THR A 76 -10.52 -3.48 0.24
C THR A 76 -10.77 -3.10 -1.22
N THR A 77 -11.46 -1.98 -1.45
CA THR A 77 -11.76 -1.47 -2.79
C THR A 77 -10.49 -1.02 -3.51
N GLY A 78 -9.64 -0.24 -2.85
CA GLY A 78 -8.37 0.23 -3.38
C GLY A 78 -7.44 -0.92 -3.74
N TYR A 79 -7.37 -1.96 -2.91
CA TYR A 79 -6.57 -3.14 -3.24
C TYR A 79 -7.14 -3.90 -4.45
N ALA A 80 -8.46 -4.04 -4.54
CA ALA A 80 -9.08 -4.65 -5.72
C ALA A 80 -8.86 -3.80 -7.00
N GLU A 81 -8.78 -2.48 -6.89
CA GLU A 81 -8.43 -1.57 -7.98
C GLU A 81 -6.98 -1.71 -8.40
N LEU A 82 -6.07 -1.74 -7.43
CA LEU A 82 -4.65 -1.97 -7.67
C LEU A 82 -4.42 -3.27 -8.44
N ILE A 83 -4.95 -4.40 -7.96
CA ILE A 83 -4.79 -5.71 -8.63
C ILE A 83 -5.39 -5.70 -10.04
N ARG A 84 -6.56 -5.06 -10.24
CA ARG A 84 -7.17 -4.93 -11.57
C ARG A 84 -6.31 -4.11 -12.52
N HIS A 85 -5.76 -3.00 -12.05
CA HIS A 85 -4.89 -2.14 -12.82
C HIS A 85 -3.62 -2.87 -13.23
N GLU A 86 -2.97 -3.58 -12.30
CA GLU A 86 -1.77 -4.37 -12.59
C GLU A 86 -2.04 -5.49 -13.60
N ALA A 87 -3.13 -6.24 -13.42
CA ALA A 87 -3.51 -7.29 -14.36
C ALA A 87 -3.72 -6.72 -15.78
N SER A 88 -4.31 -5.53 -15.88
CA SER A 88 -4.50 -4.84 -17.17
C SER A 88 -3.18 -4.40 -17.80
N LEU A 89 -2.24 -3.89 -16.99
CA LEU A 89 -0.92 -3.50 -17.46
C LEU A 89 -0.11 -4.70 -17.94
N ASP A 90 -0.06 -5.76 -17.14
CA ASP A 90 0.64 -7.00 -17.46
C ASP A 90 0.07 -7.64 -18.73
N SER A 91 -1.26 -7.72 -18.84
CA SER A 91 -1.95 -8.20 -20.05
C SER A 91 -1.59 -7.41 -21.29
N SER A 92 -1.56 -6.08 -21.19
CA SER A 92 -1.22 -5.20 -22.31
C SER A 92 0.24 -5.39 -22.76
N GLN A 93 1.17 -5.44 -21.80
CA GLN A 93 2.60 -5.62 -22.08
C GLN A 93 2.89 -6.99 -22.68
N TRP A 94 2.33 -8.05 -22.07
CA TRP A 94 2.48 -9.41 -22.56
C TRP A 94 1.89 -9.57 -23.97
N THR A 95 0.69 -9.05 -24.20
CA THR A 95 0.03 -9.11 -25.53
C THR A 95 0.84 -8.37 -26.58
N ALA A 96 1.41 -7.20 -26.25
CA ALA A 96 2.28 -6.47 -27.16
C ALA A 96 3.55 -7.28 -27.52
N HIS A 97 4.16 -7.93 -26.53
CA HIS A 97 5.32 -8.80 -26.75
C HIS A 97 4.98 -10.00 -27.65
N PHE A 98 3.89 -10.70 -27.34
CA PHE A 98 3.42 -11.84 -28.15
C PHE A 98 3.12 -11.42 -29.60
N ASN A 99 2.39 -10.32 -29.79
CA ASN A 99 2.03 -9.82 -31.11
C ASN A 99 3.25 -9.39 -31.92
N SER A 100 4.27 -8.82 -31.27
CA SER A 100 5.54 -8.46 -31.90
C SER A 100 6.28 -9.71 -32.41
N ALA A 101 6.36 -10.76 -31.60
CA ALA A 101 6.98 -12.03 -31.98
C ALA A 101 6.28 -12.70 -33.18
N HIS A 102 4.96 -12.52 -33.29
CA HIS A 102 4.13 -13.11 -34.35
C HIS A 102 3.71 -12.12 -35.46
N TYR A 103 4.35 -10.94 -35.53
CA TYR A 103 3.92 -9.82 -36.38
C TYR A 103 3.64 -10.22 -37.84
N LYS A 104 4.53 -11.03 -38.44
CA LYS A 104 4.42 -11.45 -39.85
C LYS A 104 3.17 -12.30 -40.11
N VAL A 105 2.82 -13.19 -39.19
CA VAL A 105 1.63 -14.04 -39.34
C VAL A 105 0.38 -13.20 -39.13
N LEU A 106 0.37 -12.33 -38.10
CA LEU A 106 -0.77 -11.49 -37.76
C LEU A 106 -1.10 -10.43 -38.83
N ASN A 107 -0.11 -9.91 -39.58
CA ASN A 107 -0.30 -8.81 -40.54
C ASN A 107 -0.21 -9.22 -42.02
N GLY A 108 0.07 -10.48 -42.32
CA GLY A 108 0.21 -10.94 -43.71
C GLY A 108 0.06 -12.45 -43.90
N GLY A 109 -0.35 -13.17 -42.85
CA GLY A 109 -0.64 -14.60 -42.91
C GLY A 109 -2.02 -14.90 -43.51
N SER A 110 -2.24 -16.17 -43.85
CA SER A 110 -3.59 -16.64 -44.20
C SER A 110 -4.50 -16.65 -42.96
N GLU A 111 -5.81 -16.58 -43.18
CA GLU A 111 -6.80 -16.59 -42.11
C GLU A 111 -6.63 -17.78 -41.15
N THR A 112 -6.36 -18.98 -41.68
CA THR A 112 -6.09 -20.19 -40.87
C THR A 112 -4.84 -20.05 -40.00
N ALA A 113 -3.79 -19.39 -40.51
CA ALA A 113 -2.55 -19.18 -39.76
C ALA A 113 -2.74 -18.13 -38.66
N VAL A 114 -3.45 -17.05 -38.96
CA VAL A 114 -3.83 -16.01 -37.98
C VAL A 114 -4.65 -16.63 -36.86
N ARG A 115 -5.70 -17.41 -37.19
CA ARG A 115 -6.56 -18.06 -36.20
C ARG A 115 -5.76 -18.97 -35.26
N ARG A 116 -4.84 -19.78 -35.79
CA ARG A 116 -3.98 -20.64 -34.97
C ARG A 116 -3.09 -19.85 -34.02
N VAL A 117 -2.52 -18.73 -34.47
CA VAL A 117 -1.70 -17.86 -33.62
C VAL A 117 -2.55 -17.20 -32.52
N LEU A 118 -3.80 -16.83 -32.80
CA LEU A 118 -4.71 -16.30 -31.78
C LEU A 118 -5.12 -17.36 -30.76
N GLU A 119 -5.42 -18.59 -31.21
CA GLU A 119 -5.67 -19.73 -30.30
C GLU A 119 -4.45 -20.01 -29.39
N GLN A 120 -3.24 -19.96 -29.96
CA GLN A 120 -2.01 -20.09 -29.19
C GLN A 120 -1.84 -18.95 -28.18
N ARG A 121 -2.09 -17.70 -28.60
CA ARG A 121 -2.03 -16.53 -27.71
C ARG A 121 -2.92 -16.72 -26.48
N ASP A 122 -4.16 -17.13 -26.69
CA ASP A 122 -5.13 -17.26 -25.60
C ASP A 122 -4.70 -18.37 -24.62
N SER A 123 -4.18 -19.49 -25.13
CA SER A 123 -3.64 -20.57 -24.29
C SER A 123 -2.38 -20.15 -23.52
N GLU A 124 -1.46 -19.40 -24.14
CA GLU A 124 -0.24 -18.94 -23.46
C GLU A 124 -0.54 -17.82 -22.46
N TRP A 125 -1.50 -16.95 -22.76
CA TRP A 125 -1.98 -15.93 -21.82
C TRP A 125 -2.60 -16.57 -20.57
N GLU A 126 -3.40 -17.61 -20.72
CA GLU A 126 -3.99 -18.31 -19.57
C GLU A 126 -2.91 -18.89 -18.64
N ALA A 127 -1.87 -19.50 -19.21
CA ALA A 127 -0.73 -20.01 -18.44
C ALA A 127 0.06 -18.89 -17.75
N HIS A 128 0.38 -17.81 -18.49
CA HIS A 128 1.07 -16.65 -17.96
C HIS A 128 0.28 -15.97 -16.83
N PHE A 129 -1.02 -15.76 -17.03
CA PHE A 129 -1.89 -15.14 -16.03
C PHE A 129 -2.01 -16.01 -14.78
N ALA A 130 -2.09 -17.33 -14.92
CA ALA A 130 -2.11 -18.25 -13.79
C ALA A 130 -0.81 -18.15 -12.97
N GLU A 131 0.35 -18.08 -13.61
CA GLU A 131 1.63 -17.87 -12.96
C GLU A 131 1.67 -16.50 -12.25
N TRP A 132 1.33 -15.42 -12.97
CA TRP A 132 1.29 -14.06 -12.44
C TRP A 132 0.38 -13.94 -11.21
N ALA A 133 -0.80 -14.57 -11.25
CA ALA A 133 -1.77 -14.57 -10.17
C ALA A 133 -1.34 -15.43 -8.97
N SER A 134 -0.58 -16.51 -9.20
CA SER A 134 -0.11 -17.39 -8.12
C SER A 134 0.90 -16.72 -7.18
N GLN A 135 1.57 -15.67 -7.66
CA GLN A 135 2.59 -14.92 -6.92
C GLN A 135 1.99 -13.76 -6.10
N ARG A 136 0.68 -13.51 -6.19
CA ARG A 136 0.01 -12.36 -5.59
C ARG A 136 -1.20 -12.76 -4.76
N HIS A 137 -1.49 -11.97 -3.73
CA HIS A 137 -2.77 -12.07 -3.05
C HIS A 137 -3.85 -11.41 -3.92
N MET A 138 -4.58 -12.22 -4.70
CA MET A 138 -5.59 -11.67 -5.62
C MET A 138 -6.72 -10.91 -4.92
N ARG A 139 -6.92 -11.14 -3.62
CA ARG A 139 -7.94 -10.51 -2.77
C ARG A 139 -7.46 -10.47 -1.32
N ILE A 140 -7.90 -9.46 -0.59
CA ILE A 140 -7.83 -9.47 0.87
C ILE A 140 -8.98 -10.32 1.42
N ARG A 141 -8.70 -11.24 2.33
CA ARG A 141 -9.76 -11.98 3.04
C ARG A 141 -10.49 -11.02 3.99
N PRO A 142 -11.83 -11.07 4.07
CA PRO A 142 -12.58 -10.18 4.97
C PRO A 142 -12.08 -10.17 6.42
N ASN A 143 -11.69 -11.33 6.94
CA ASN A 143 -11.18 -11.47 8.31
C ASN A 143 -9.81 -10.81 8.53
N ASP A 144 -9.04 -10.58 7.46
CA ASP A 144 -7.67 -10.07 7.52
C ASP A 144 -7.59 -8.57 7.23
N VAL A 145 -8.63 -7.95 6.65
CA VAL A 145 -8.64 -6.52 6.23
C VAL A 145 -8.20 -5.61 7.38
N ARG A 146 -8.69 -5.87 8.59
CA ARG A 146 -8.36 -5.06 9.77
C ARG A 146 -6.88 -5.16 10.15
N ALA A 147 -6.31 -6.36 10.10
CA ALA A 147 -4.89 -6.57 10.41
C ALA A 147 -4.00 -5.90 9.35
N ILE A 148 -4.37 -6.02 8.07
CA ILE A 148 -3.67 -5.39 6.95
C ILE A 148 -3.74 -3.86 7.05
N ALA A 149 -4.93 -3.30 7.33
CA ALA A 149 -5.08 -1.86 7.54
C ALA A 149 -4.21 -1.36 8.71
N ARG A 150 -4.16 -2.11 9.82
CA ARG A 150 -3.28 -1.78 10.94
C ARG A 150 -1.81 -1.83 10.59
N ALA A 151 -1.36 -2.82 9.81
CA ALA A 151 0.02 -2.88 9.32
C ALA A 151 0.39 -1.60 8.54
N GLY A 152 -0.54 -1.11 7.71
CA GLY A 152 -0.38 0.15 6.98
C GLY A 152 -0.15 1.33 7.92
N GLN A 153 -1.03 1.53 8.91
CA GLN A 153 -0.89 2.66 9.84
C GLN A 153 0.31 2.54 10.77
N LEU A 154 0.58 1.34 11.28
CA LEU A 154 1.79 1.06 12.06
C LEU A 154 3.04 1.49 11.30
N TRP A 155 3.08 1.27 9.99
CA TRP A 155 4.19 1.72 9.17
C TRP A 155 4.16 3.23 8.89
N TYR A 156 3.05 3.79 8.39
CA TYR A 156 2.97 5.19 7.97
C TYR A 156 3.35 6.17 9.07
N PHE A 157 3.00 5.85 10.32
CA PHE A 157 3.25 6.72 11.46
C PHE A 157 4.49 6.32 12.26
N SER A 158 5.22 5.28 11.85
CA SER A 158 6.44 4.84 12.55
C SER A 158 7.52 5.93 12.53
N GLY A 159 7.56 6.78 11.50
CA GLY A 159 8.48 7.91 11.39
C GLY A 159 8.35 8.97 12.51
N SER A 160 7.28 8.91 13.32
CA SER A 160 7.15 9.73 14.53
C SER A 160 7.96 9.21 15.74
N LEU A 161 8.61 8.05 15.60
CA LEU A 161 9.43 7.40 16.61
C LEU A 161 10.92 7.41 16.23
N PRO A 162 11.84 7.17 17.20
CA PRO A 162 13.25 6.93 16.93
C PRO A 162 13.48 5.74 15.96
N GLU A 163 14.57 5.75 15.20
CA GLU A 163 14.90 4.74 14.19
C GLU A 163 14.95 3.30 14.76
N GLU A 164 15.43 3.15 16.00
CA GLU A 164 15.46 1.86 16.69
C GLU A 164 14.06 1.30 16.89
N ALA A 165 13.10 2.16 17.26
CA ALA A 165 11.70 1.79 17.46
C ALA A 165 10.97 1.51 16.13
N GLN A 166 11.33 2.20 15.05
CA GLN A 166 10.81 1.92 13.70
C GLN A 166 11.15 0.50 13.26
N THR A 167 12.38 0.05 13.52
CA THR A 167 12.82 -1.32 13.21
C THR A 167 12.00 -2.34 13.98
N VAL A 168 11.75 -2.10 15.27
CA VAL A 168 10.92 -2.99 16.10
C VAL A 168 9.49 -3.09 15.56
N ILE A 169 8.91 -1.98 15.07
CA ILE A 169 7.58 -2.01 14.44
C ILE A 169 7.59 -2.86 13.18
N TRP A 170 8.61 -2.70 12.33
CA TRP A 170 8.72 -3.46 11.07
C TRP A 170 8.79 -4.97 11.31
N GLU A 171 9.48 -5.38 12.38
CA GLU A 171 9.66 -6.77 12.78
C GLU A 171 8.52 -7.32 13.64
N SER A 172 7.64 -6.46 14.16
CA SER A 172 6.52 -6.88 15.01
C SER A 172 5.58 -7.83 14.25
N THR A 173 5.14 -8.88 14.95
CA THR A 173 4.35 -9.96 14.34
C THR A 173 2.85 -9.73 14.47
N MET A 174 2.12 -10.22 13.48
CA MET A 174 0.67 -10.26 13.44
C MET A 174 0.19 -11.48 12.65
N ARG A 175 -1.08 -11.83 12.83
CA ARG A 175 -1.71 -12.95 12.14
C ARG A 175 -2.47 -12.45 10.91
N VAL A 176 -2.13 -12.96 9.73
CA VAL A 176 -2.80 -12.69 8.44
C VAL A 176 -2.82 -13.99 7.64
N ASN A 177 -3.94 -14.32 6.98
CA ASN A 177 -4.10 -15.58 6.23
C ASN A 177 -3.75 -16.83 7.07
N ASP A 178 -4.20 -16.85 8.33
CA ASP A 178 -3.94 -17.94 9.29
C ASP A 178 -2.47 -18.19 9.66
N SER A 179 -1.56 -17.31 9.23
CA SER A 179 -0.13 -17.42 9.45
C SER A 179 0.40 -16.23 10.23
N GLU A 180 1.41 -16.46 11.06
CA GLU A 180 2.17 -15.37 11.68
C GLU A 180 3.11 -14.75 10.64
N THR A 181 3.10 -13.43 10.56
CA THR A 181 3.90 -12.64 9.62
C THR A 181 4.30 -11.33 10.27
N THR A 182 5.26 -10.62 9.70
CA THR A 182 5.68 -9.30 10.22
C THR A 182 4.85 -8.19 9.59
N VAL A 183 4.72 -7.06 10.30
CA VAL A 183 4.13 -5.83 9.74
C VAL A 183 4.77 -5.48 8.42
N GLY A 184 6.10 -5.57 8.34
CA GLY A 184 6.81 -5.22 7.11
C GLY A 184 6.52 -6.12 5.92
N ARG A 185 6.34 -7.42 6.18
CA ARG A 185 5.93 -8.36 5.15
C ARG A 185 4.50 -8.10 4.69
N VAL A 186 3.57 -7.82 5.60
CA VAL A 186 2.20 -7.43 5.24
C VAL A 186 2.20 -6.15 4.41
N TYR A 187 2.98 -5.15 4.82
CA TYR A 187 3.13 -3.89 4.10
C TYR A 187 3.58 -4.12 2.64
N THR A 188 4.59 -4.98 2.46
CA THR A 188 5.16 -5.31 1.14
C THR A 188 4.23 -6.19 0.31
N ASP A 189 3.73 -7.28 0.88
CA ASP A 189 2.91 -8.28 0.17
C ASP A 189 1.56 -7.71 -0.30
N TYR A 190 1.03 -6.71 0.44
CA TYR A 190 -0.20 -5.99 0.09
C TYR A 190 0.05 -4.59 -0.50
N ARG A 191 1.31 -4.19 -0.68
CA ARG A 191 1.73 -2.93 -1.30
C ARG A 191 1.01 -1.72 -0.73
N LEU A 192 1.04 -1.63 0.60
CA LEU A 192 0.25 -0.64 1.30
C LEU A 192 0.69 0.78 0.94
N GLU A 193 1.92 1.01 0.47
CA GLU A 193 2.36 2.30 -0.08
C GLU A 193 1.38 2.88 -1.12
N GLU A 194 0.82 2.03 -1.98
CA GLU A 194 -0.07 2.42 -3.07
C GLU A 194 -1.52 2.55 -2.61
N LEU A 195 -1.85 2.01 -1.44
CA LEU A 195 -3.20 2.08 -0.89
C LEU A 195 -3.44 3.30 -0.01
N ARG A 196 -2.42 4.13 0.22
CA ARG A 196 -2.48 5.23 1.20
C ARG A 196 -3.68 6.16 1.00
N GLU A 197 -4.05 6.46 -0.24
CA GLU A 197 -5.20 7.31 -0.54
C GLU A 197 -6.55 6.70 -0.14
N TYR A 198 -6.62 5.37 0.00
CA TYR A 198 -7.80 4.64 0.46
C TYR A 198 -7.87 4.53 1.99
N PHE A 199 -6.83 4.93 2.71
CA PHE A 199 -6.88 5.16 4.17
C PHE A 199 -7.50 6.54 4.46
N GLN A 200 -8.67 6.79 3.90
CA GLN A 200 -9.46 8.00 4.16
C GLN A 200 -10.88 7.59 4.50
N ASP A 201 -11.53 8.40 5.32
CA ASP A 201 -12.96 8.33 5.54
C ASP A 201 -13.55 9.65 5.05
N PRO A 202 -14.25 9.69 3.90
CA PRO A 202 -14.74 10.93 3.33
C PRO A 202 -15.65 11.71 4.28
N GLU A 203 -16.42 11.01 5.13
CA GLU A 203 -17.31 11.66 6.10
C GLU A 203 -16.51 12.31 7.23
N THR A 204 -15.52 11.61 7.78
CA THR A 204 -14.62 12.15 8.81
C THR A 204 -13.76 13.29 8.26
N THR A 205 -13.17 13.12 7.08
CA THR A 205 -12.32 14.13 6.45
C THR A 205 -13.12 15.38 6.04
N ALA A 206 -14.38 15.23 5.61
CA ALA A 206 -15.24 16.38 5.32
C ALA A 206 -15.72 17.09 6.58
N ALA A 207 -16.12 16.34 7.62
CA ALA A 207 -16.59 16.90 8.89
C ALA A 207 -15.48 17.67 9.62
N GLU A 208 -14.27 17.13 9.66
CA GLU A 208 -13.12 17.81 10.27
C GLU A 208 -12.69 19.03 9.46
N LYS A 209 -12.62 18.95 8.12
CA LYS A 209 -12.35 20.13 7.27
C LYS A 209 -13.40 21.23 7.45
N LEU A 210 -14.67 20.86 7.66
CA LEU A 210 -15.75 21.79 7.95
C LEU A 210 -15.57 22.45 9.33
N GLU A 211 -15.09 21.71 10.33
CA GLU A 211 -14.82 22.26 11.66
C GLU A 211 -13.59 23.17 11.66
N ASP A 212 -12.52 22.79 10.95
CA ASP A 212 -11.34 23.63 10.71
C ASP A 212 -11.75 24.98 10.11
N LEU A 213 -12.56 24.96 9.05
CA LEU A 213 -13.08 26.16 8.38
C LEU A 213 -13.94 27.02 9.32
N ARG A 214 -14.74 26.40 10.21
CA ARG A 214 -15.54 27.13 11.21
C ARG A 214 -14.65 27.82 12.25
N LEU A 215 -13.61 27.15 12.72
CA LEU A 215 -12.66 27.71 13.68
C LEU A 215 -11.88 28.86 13.05
N GLU A 216 -11.45 28.72 11.79
CA GLU A 216 -10.76 29.77 11.05
C GLU A 216 -11.67 31.00 10.83
N LEU A 217 -12.92 30.79 10.44
CA LEU A 217 -13.91 31.87 10.32
C LEU A 217 -14.14 32.60 11.64
N ARG A 218 -14.26 31.88 12.78
CA ARG A 218 -14.36 32.51 14.10
C ARG A 218 -13.13 33.35 14.43
N ARG A 219 -11.94 32.86 14.09
CA ARG A 219 -10.68 33.59 14.30
C ARG A 219 -10.63 34.88 13.49
N MET A 220 -11.09 34.86 12.23
CA MET A 220 -11.17 36.07 11.39
C MET A 220 -12.24 37.06 11.86
N GLN A 221 -13.29 36.56 12.53
CA GLN A 221 -14.37 37.39 13.07
C GLN A 221 -14.09 37.97 14.45
N GLN A 222 -13.06 37.50 15.16
CA GLN A 222 -12.65 38.14 16.41
C GLN A 222 -12.04 39.51 16.09
N PRO A 223 -12.57 40.60 16.66
CA PRO A 223 -11.99 41.92 16.48
C PRO A 223 -10.57 41.90 17.02
N VAL A 224 -9.63 42.47 16.26
CA VAL A 224 -8.26 42.68 16.72
C VAL A 224 -8.37 43.58 17.97
N ALA A 225 -8.14 42.99 19.13
CA ALA A 225 -8.11 43.75 20.37
C ALA A 225 -6.89 44.69 20.31
N GLU A 226 -7.15 45.98 20.21
CA GLU A 226 -6.16 47.06 20.34
C GLU A 226 -5.64 47.20 21.76
#